data_AF-A0A2K2TM18-F1
#
_entry.id   AF-A0A2K2TM18-F1
#
_cell.length_a   1.000
_cell.length_b   1.000
_cell.length_c   1.000
_cell.angle_alpha   90.00
_cell.angle_beta   90.00
_cell.angle_gamma   90.00
#
_symmetry.space_group_name_H-M   'P 1'
#
loop_
_entity.id
_entity.type
_entity.pdbx_description
1 polymer ?
#
loop_
_entity_poly.entity_id
_entity_poly.type
_entity_poly.pdbx_seq_one_letter_code
_entity_poly.pdbx_strand_id
1 'polypeptide(L)'
;MKTEILQWHPAFYAAAQIEFGDELDKLHFENEHQLSKKPLLIDTLIIKIRRGNKIHKNIGKIFREHNIIEYKSPEDYLSINDYYKVLGYACFYQADTEKVCQILPEEITITFVCTHFPQKLINYLSGQNGFFIDHAESGIYYINGGIFLFRS
;
A
#
# COMPACT_ATOMS: atom_id res chain seq x y z
N MET A 1 4.07 -19.05 40.90
CA MET A 1 3.48 -19.65 39.68
C MET A 1 3.44 -18.56 38.62
N LYS A 2 4.11 -18.76 37.48
CA LYS A 2 3.95 -17.87 36.32
C LYS A 2 2.61 -18.23 35.69
N THR A 3 1.68 -17.29 35.63
CA THR A 3 0.45 -17.41 34.85
C THR A 3 0.86 -17.52 33.39
N GLU A 4 0.66 -18.69 32.77
CA GLU A 4 0.81 -18.81 31.32
C GLU A 4 -0.28 -17.97 30.66
N ILE A 5 0.14 -16.87 30.02
CA ILE A 5 -0.75 -16.01 29.24
C ILE A 5 -1.14 -16.79 27.99
N LEU A 6 -2.43 -17.04 27.80
CA LEU A 6 -2.95 -17.70 26.62
C LEU A 6 -2.51 -16.95 25.36
N GLN A 7 -1.79 -17.64 24.47
CA GLN A 7 -1.38 -17.11 23.18
C GLN A 7 -2.53 -17.31 22.18
N TRP A 8 -3.26 -16.23 21.88
CA TRP A 8 -4.44 -16.31 21.01
C TRP A 8 -4.11 -16.64 19.56
N HIS A 9 -2.94 -16.24 19.05
CA HIS A 9 -2.56 -16.50 17.65
C HIS A 9 -2.42 -18.00 17.34
N PRO A 10 -1.63 -18.80 18.10
CA PRO A 10 -1.60 -20.26 17.92
C PRO A 10 -2.96 -20.93 18.14
N ALA A 11 -3.76 -20.45 19.10
CA ALA A 11 -5.08 -21.01 19.36
C ALA A 11 -6.05 -20.80 18.19
N PHE A 12 -6.07 -19.60 17.60
CA PHE A 12 -6.86 -19.31 16.41
C PHE A 12 -6.39 -20.13 15.20
N TYR A 13 -5.07 -20.22 14.98
CA TYR A 13 -4.51 -21.01 13.89
C TYR A 13 -4.96 -22.48 13.97
N ALA A 14 -4.89 -23.08 15.15
CA ALA A 14 -5.36 -24.46 15.36
C ALA A 14 -6.89 -24.59 15.17
N ALA A 15 -7.67 -23.63 15.68
CA ALA A 15 -9.12 -23.62 15.49
C ALA A 15 -9.51 -23.53 14.01
N ALA A 16 -8.83 -22.71 13.22
CA ALA A 16 -9.04 -22.62 11.78
C ALA A 16 -8.74 -23.96 11.08
N GLN A 17 -7.65 -24.63 11.43
CA GLN A 17 -7.34 -25.95 10.85
C GLN A 17 -8.39 -27.02 11.18
N ILE A 18 -9.00 -26.97 12.37
CA ILE A 18 -10.09 -27.88 12.76
C ILE A 18 -11.36 -27.56 11.97
N GLU A 19 -11.73 -26.28 11.91
CA GLU A 19 -12.93 -25.82 11.19
C GLU A 19 -12.90 -26.22 9.71
N PHE A 20 -11.74 -26.09 9.07
CA PHE A 20 -11.55 -26.45 7.67
C PHE A 20 -11.01 -27.88 7.46
N GLY A 21 -11.15 -28.75 8.46
CA GLY A 21 -10.56 -30.09 8.50
C GLY A 21 -10.92 -30.98 7.29
N ASP A 22 -12.16 -30.90 6.83
CA ASP A 22 -12.66 -31.69 5.69
C ASP A 22 -12.16 -31.19 4.32
N GLU A 23 -11.47 -30.04 4.28
CA GLU A 23 -10.97 -29.39 3.05
C GLU A 23 -9.45 -29.13 3.09
N LEU A 24 -8.71 -29.81 3.97
CA LEU A 24 -7.26 -29.64 4.10
C LEU A 24 -6.49 -30.03 2.82
N ASP A 25 -7.07 -30.84 1.93
CA ASP A 25 -6.50 -31.14 0.62
C ASP A 25 -6.53 -29.95 -0.36
N LYS A 26 -7.38 -28.95 -0.07
CA LYS A 26 -7.55 -27.72 -0.87
C LYS A 26 -6.85 -26.50 -0.28
N LEU A 27 -6.37 -26.59 0.96
CA LEU A 27 -5.91 -25.44 1.75
C LEU A 27 -4.48 -25.61 2.24
N HIS A 28 -3.69 -24.54 2.14
CA HIS A 28 -2.35 -24.46 2.72
C HIS A 28 -2.38 -23.50 3.92
N PHE A 29 -1.96 -23.98 5.08
CA PHE A 29 -1.89 -23.19 6.30
C PHE A 29 -0.45 -22.82 6.60
N GLU A 30 -0.22 -21.52 6.83
CA GLU A 30 1.06 -21.00 7.30
C GLU A 30 0.81 -20.15 8.54
N ASN A 31 1.51 -20.47 9.63
CA ASN A 31 1.42 -19.68 10.85
C ASN A 31 2.39 -18.50 10.77
N GLU A 32 1.92 -17.30 11.10
CA GLU A 32 2.74 -16.06 11.18
C GLU A 32 3.63 -15.84 9.94
N HIS A 33 3.04 -15.93 8.74
CA HIS A 33 3.75 -15.73 7.47
C HIS A 33 4.44 -14.35 7.41
N GLN A 34 5.75 -14.36 7.17
CA GLN A 34 6.54 -13.14 7.04
C GLN A 34 6.38 -12.53 5.64
N LEU A 35 5.83 -11.33 5.57
CA LEU A 35 5.63 -10.60 4.31
C LEU A 35 6.94 -10.24 3.58
N SER A 36 8.07 -10.22 4.29
CA SER A 36 9.37 -9.89 3.71
C SER A 36 10.53 -10.45 4.55
N LYS A 37 11.64 -10.78 3.87
CA LYS A 37 12.89 -11.22 4.52
C LYS A 37 13.65 -10.08 5.20
N LYS A 38 13.39 -8.85 4.77
CA LYS A 38 13.94 -7.61 5.32
C LYS A 38 12.79 -6.72 5.78
N PRO A 39 12.99 -5.81 6.74
CA PRO A 39 11.97 -4.82 7.08
C PRO A 39 11.44 -4.11 5.83
N LEU A 40 10.12 -3.89 5.79
CA LEU A 40 9.49 -3.12 4.72
C LEU A 40 10.05 -1.70 4.74
N LEU A 41 10.29 -1.13 3.55
CA LEU A 41 10.94 0.16 3.41
C LEU A 41 10.28 0.95 2.29
N ILE A 42 9.93 2.21 2.59
CA ILE A 42 9.51 3.21 1.62
C ILE A 42 10.77 3.86 1.04
N ASP A 43 10.92 3.89 -0.29
CA ASP A 43 12.11 4.45 -0.94
C ASP A 43 12.31 5.93 -0.59
N THR A 44 11.24 6.72 -0.60
CA THR A 44 11.28 8.14 -0.23
C THR A 44 9.96 8.58 0.38
N LEU A 45 10.04 9.19 1.57
CA LEU A 45 8.93 9.79 2.28
C LEU A 45 9.18 11.29 2.46
N ILE A 46 8.27 12.12 1.93
CA ILE A 46 8.31 13.58 2.06
C ILE A 46 7.12 14.04 2.88
N ILE A 47 7.37 14.63 4.05
CA ILE A 47 6.34 15.15 4.94
C ILE A 47 6.39 16.68 4.91
N LYS A 48 5.23 17.32 4.78
CA LYS A 48 5.14 18.77 4.88
C LYS A 48 5.42 19.22 6.32
N ILE A 49 6.36 20.14 6.47
CA ILE A 49 6.71 20.73 7.77
C ILE A 49 5.52 21.51 8.36
N ARG A 50 4.72 22.17 7.51
CA ARG A 50 3.53 22.91 7.93
C ARG A 50 2.33 22.44 7.12
N ARG A 51 1.26 22.07 7.84
CA ARG A 51 0.01 21.58 7.24
C ARG A 51 -0.58 22.61 6.29
N GLY A 52 -1.03 22.16 5.12
CA GLY A 52 -1.67 23.02 4.11
C GLY A 52 -0.72 23.88 3.27
N ASN A 53 0.60 23.85 3.52
CA ASN A 53 1.55 24.55 2.66
C ASN A 53 1.53 23.98 1.23
N LYS A 54 1.51 24.87 0.24
CA LYS A 54 1.58 24.50 -1.18
C LYS A 54 3.04 24.40 -1.63
N ILE A 55 3.37 23.36 -2.38
CA ILE A 55 4.67 23.23 -3.04
C ILE A 55 4.49 23.61 -4.51
N HIS A 56 5.27 24.58 -4.98
CA HIS A 56 5.07 25.18 -6.31
C HIS A 56 5.84 24.50 -7.45
N LYS A 57 6.84 23.67 -7.12
CA LYS A 57 7.60 22.87 -8.12
C LYS A 57 6.68 21.81 -8.73
N ASN A 58 6.91 21.45 -10.00
CA ASN A 58 6.02 20.61 -10.84
C ASN A 58 5.38 19.44 -10.09
N ILE A 59 6.16 18.44 -9.71
CA ILE A 59 5.66 17.25 -9.00
C ILE A 59 5.17 17.57 -7.58
N GLY A 60 5.66 18.65 -6.96
CA GLY A 60 5.22 19.07 -5.63
C GLY A 60 3.77 19.56 -5.60
N LYS A 61 3.18 19.91 -6.75
CA LYS A 61 1.78 20.38 -6.81
C LYS A 61 0.78 19.31 -6.38
N ILE A 62 1.10 18.02 -6.56
CA ILE A 62 0.25 16.90 -6.11
C ILE A 62 0.47 16.52 -4.65
N PHE A 63 1.46 17.12 -4.00
CA PHE A 63 1.82 16.71 -2.65
C PHE A 63 0.75 17.11 -1.64
N ARG A 64 0.31 16.11 -0.88
CA ARG A 64 -0.46 16.25 0.34
C ARG A 64 0.48 16.32 1.54
N GLU A 65 0.00 16.05 2.74
CA GLU A 65 0.80 16.19 3.96
C GLU A 65 1.90 15.13 4.03
N HIS A 66 1.61 13.91 3.60
CA HIS A 66 2.54 12.78 3.58
C HIS A 66 2.66 12.23 2.15
N ASN A 67 3.87 12.15 1.61
CA ASN A 67 4.09 11.84 0.20
C ASN A 67 5.08 10.68 0.07
N ILE A 68 4.56 9.53 -0.33
CA ILE A 68 5.29 8.29 -0.52
C ILE A 68 5.69 8.20 -1.99
N ILE A 69 6.97 7.98 -2.25
CA ILE A 69 7.51 7.85 -3.60
C ILE A 69 8.20 6.50 -3.72
N GLU A 70 7.83 5.74 -4.75
CA GLU A 70 8.55 4.55 -5.21
C GLU A 70 9.29 4.91 -6.50
N TYR A 71 10.58 4.59 -6.54
CA TYR A 71 11.44 4.86 -7.69
C TYR A 71 11.82 3.56 -8.39
N LYS A 72 11.75 3.57 -9.72
CA LYS A 72 12.27 2.51 -10.58
C LYS A 72 13.46 3.03 -11.37
N SER A 73 14.55 2.25 -11.36
CA SER A 73 15.72 2.57 -12.18
C SER A 73 15.37 2.56 -13.67
N PRO A 74 16.18 3.19 -14.55
CA PRO A 74 15.91 3.22 -15.98
C PRO A 74 15.75 1.84 -16.63
N GLU A 75 16.46 0.83 -16.11
CA GLU A 75 16.43 -0.55 -16.57
C GLU A 75 15.23 -1.34 -16.02
N ASP A 76 14.56 -0.82 -14.99
CA ASP A 76 13.42 -1.46 -14.35
C ASP A 76 12.08 -1.07 -14.98
N TYR A 77 11.09 -1.92 -14.73
CA TYR A 77 9.70 -1.69 -15.13
C TYR A 77 8.79 -1.52 -13.90
N LEU A 78 7.89 -0.55 -13.94
CA LEU A 78 6.86 -0.39 -12.92
C LEU A 78 5.71 -1.37 -13.16
N SER A 79 5.59 -2.39 -12.30
CA SER A 79 4.60 -3.45 -12.42
C SER A 79 3.32 -3.20 -11.63
N ILE A 80 2.30 -4.04 -11.88
CA ILE A 80 1.06 -4.08 -11.07
C ILE A 80 1.37 -4.49 -9.62
N ASN A 81 2.35 -5.37 -9.41
CA ASN A 81 2.75 -5.79 -8.07
C ASN A 81 3.43 -4.66 -7.30
N ASP A 82 4.21 -3.81 -7.98
CA ASP A 82 4.78 -2.61 -7.35
C ASP A 82 3.70 -1.64 -6.90
N TYR A 83 2.64 -1.49 -7.69
CA TYR A 83 1.48 -0.69 -7.29
C TYR A 83 0.87 -1.20 -5.97
N TYR A 84 0.56 -2.50 -5.88
CA TYR A 84 -0.02 -3.08 -4.66
C TYR A 84 0.94 -3.08 -3.47
N LYS A 85 2.24 -3.30 -3.71
CA LYS A 85 3.28 -3.24 -2.68
C LYS A 85 3.29 -1.86 -2.02
N VAL A 86 3.34 -0.80 -2.82
CA VAL A 86 3.41 0.58 -2.31
C VAL A 86 2.07 1.03 -1.72
N LEU A 87 0.94 0.55 -2.25
CA LEU A 87 -0.35 0.71 -1.59
C LEU A 87 -0.34 0.09 -0.19
N GLY A 88 0.21 -1.12 -0.04
CA GLY A 88 0.43 -1.75 1.26
C GLY A 88 1.34 -0.94 2.18
N TYR A 89 2.42 -0.35 1.66
CA TYR A 89 3.29 0.54 2.43
C TYR A 89 2.55 1.78 2.95
N ALA A 90 1.68 2.37 2.12
CA ALA A 90 0.87 3.50 2.54
C ALA A 90 -0.12 3.11 3.66
N CYS A 91 -0.74 1.93 3.57
CA CYS A 91 -1.61 1.41 4.62
C CYS A 91 -0.83 1.17 5.94
N PHE A 92 0.34 0.54 5.88
CA PHE A 92 1.17 0.35 7.08
C PHE A 92 1.61 1.69 7.67
N TYR A 93 2.07 2.62 6.84
CA TYR A 93 2.46 3.95 7.29
C TYR A 93 1.31 4.72 7.95
N GLN A 94 0.09 4.59 7.42
CA GLN A 94 -1.10 5.23 7.99
C GLN A 94 -1.52 4.59 9.32
N ALA A 95 -1.45 3.25 9.40
CA ALA A 95 -1.88 2.49 10.57
C ALA A 95 -0.84 2.47 11.70
N ASP A 96 0.45 2.60 11.39
CA ASP A 96 1.57 2.60 12.34
C ASP A 96 1.71 3.97 13.03
N THR A 97 0.68 4.33 13.79
CA THR A 97 0.61 5.59 14.54
C THR A 97 0.12 5.34 15.97
N GLU A 98 0.49 6.22 16.90
CA GLU A 98 0.12 6.08 18.31
C GLU A 98 -1.39 6.23 18.56
N LYS A 99 -2.08 6.95 17.65
CA LYS A 99 -3.51 7.24 17.77
C LYS A 99 -4.22 6.89 16.47
N VAL A 100 -5.40 6.30 16.62
CA VAL A 100 -6.32 6.06 15.50
C VAL A 100 -6.54 7.36 14.71
N CYS A 101 -6.37 7.28 13.39
CA CYS A 101 -6.55 8.41 12.48
C CYS A 101 -5.63 9.62 12.77
N GLN A 102 -4.44 9.39 13.34
CA GLN A 102 -3.43 10.45 13.46
C GLN A 102 -2.96 10.97 12.09
N ILE A 103 -2.89 10.09 11.10
CA ILE A 103 -2.72 10.42 9.69
C ILE A 103 -3.98 9.97 8.97
N LEU A 104 -4.66 10.90 8.28
CA LEU A 104 -5.84 10.55 7.51
C LEU A 104 -5.43 9.98 6.14
N PRO A 105 -6.13 8.97 5.58
CA PRO A 105 -5.84 8.43 4.26
C PRO A 105 -5.80 9.51 3.17
N GLU A 106 -6.70 10.49 3.24
CA GLU A 106 -6.77 11.62 2.33
C GLU A 106 -5.61 12.63 2.48
N GLU A 107 -4.73 12.47 3.47
CA GLU A 107 -3.52 13.28 3.64
C GLU A 107 -2.29 12.66 2.98
N ILE A 108 -2.43 11.46 2.42
CA ILE A 108 -1.35 10.70 1.77
C ILE A 108 -1.42 10.84 0.24
N THR A 109 -0.26 11.00 -0.39
CA THR A 109 -0.07 10.85 -1.84
C THR A 109 0.93 9.74 -2.11
N ILE A 110 0.61 8.83 -3.01
CA ILE A 110 1.54 7.83 -3.56
C ILE A 110 1.98 8.29 -4.94
N THR A 111 3.28 8.27 -5.20
CA THR A 111 3.87 8.65 -6.48
C THR A 111 4.81 7.55 -6.95
N PHE A 112 4.71 7.17 -8.23
CA PHE A 112 5.67 6.28 -8.86
C PHE A 112 6.51 7.07 -9.84
N VAL A 113 7.83 6.92 -9.76
CA VAL A 113 8.78 7.56 -10.67
C VAL A 113 9.48 6.47 -11.48
N CYS A 114 9.29 6.49 -12.80
CA CYS A 114 9.87 5.53 -13.72
C CYS A 114 10.20 6.19 -15.05
N THR A 115 11.23 5.66 -15.74
CA THR A 115 11.69 6.21 -17.03
C THR A 115 10.75 5.89 -18.19
N HIS A 116 10.16 4.69 -18.18
CA HIS A 116 9.31 4.20 -19.25
C HIS A 116 7.84 4.28 -18.86
N PHE A 117 6.97 4.66 -19.80
CA PHE A 117 5.53 4.73 -19.56
C PHE A 117 4.97 3.33 -19.20
N PRO A 118 4.32 3.16 -18.04
CA PRO A 118 3.96 1.84 -17.52
C PRO A 118 2.64 1.34 -18.12
N GLN A 119 2.63 1.06 -19.43
CA GLN A 119 1.39 0.76 -20.19
C GLN A 119 0.54 -0.37 -19.59
N LYS A 120 1.16 -1.46 -19.10
CA LYS A 120 0.42 -2.59 -18.51
C LYS A 120 -0.29 -2.19 -17.21
N LEU A 121 0.36 -1.41 -16.36
CA LEU A 121 -0.26 -0.90 -15.13
C LEU A 121 -1.42 0.05 -15.44
N ILE A 122 -1.21 1.00 -16.36
CA ILE A 122 -2.25 1.94 -16.77
C ILE A 122 -3.46 1.20 -17.34
N ASN A 123 -3.25 0.26 -18.26
CA ASN A 123 -4.34 -0.53 -18.83
C ASN A 123 -5.08 -1.34 -17.76
N TYR A 124 -4.34 -1.92 -16.81
CA TYR A 124 -4.92 -2.68 -15.71
C TYR A 124 -5.84 -1.79 -14.85
N LEU A 125 -5.36 -0.62 -14.43
CA LEU A 125 -6.11 0.31 -13.58
C LEU A 125 -7.31 0.92 -14.30
N SER A 126 -7.16 1.31 -15.57
CA SER A 126 -8.28 1.81 -16.38
C SER A 126 -9.41 0.79 -16.57
N GLY A 127 -9.09 -0.51 -16.48
CA GLY A 127 -10.08 -1.58 -16.53
C GLY A 127 -10.81 -1.83 -15.21
N GLN A 128 -10.40 -1.20 -14.11
CA GLN A 128 -11.03 -1.36 -12.80
C GLN A 128 -12.13 -0.32 -12.58
N ASN A 129 -13.24 -0.73 -11.97
CA ASN A 129 -14.29 0.20 -11.60
C ASN A 129 -13.78 1.22 -10.57
N GLY A 130 -14.08 2.50 -10.82
CA GLY A 130 -13.78 3.58 -9.88
C GLY A 130 -12.38 4.16 -9.99
N PHE A 131 -11.60 3.78 -11.01
CA PHE A 131 -10.33 4.45 -11.36
C PHE A 131 -10.51 5.38 -12.56
N PHE A 132 -9.87 6.55 -12.48
CA PHE A 132 -9.83 7.55 -13.54
C PHE A 132 -8.39 8.00 -13.75
N ILE A 133 -7.93 8.05 -15.00
CA ILE A 133 -6.54 8.40 -15.32
C ILE A 133 -6.53 9.66 -16.16
N ASP A 134 -5.95 10.72 -15.61
CA ASP A 134 -5.86 12.04 -16.23
C ASP A 134 -4.41 12.34 -16.60
N HIS A 135 -4.15 12.69 -17.86
CA HIS A 135 -2.85 13.21 -18.29
C HIS A 135 -2.74 14.68 -17.87
N ALA A 136 -1.93 14.97 -16.86
CA ALA A 136 -1.80 16.30 -16.29
C ALA A 136 -0.82 17.17 -17.09
N GLU A 137 0.38 16.65 -17.36
CA GLU A 137 1.42 17.28 -18.18
C GLU A 137 2.38 16.22 -18.71
N SER A 138 3.33 16.62 -19.58
CA SER A 138 4.27 15.68 -20.20
C SER A 138 4.99 14.83 -19.15
N GLY A 139 4.73 13.53 -19.16
CA GLY A 139 5.31 12.57 -18.23
C GLY A 139 4.62 12.48 -16.85
N ILE A 140 3.53 13.21 -16.60
CA ILE A 140 2.79 13.19 -15.33
C ILE A 140 1.34 12.78 -15.58
N TYR A 141 0.94 11.68 -14.94
CA TYR A 141 -0.40 11.13 -14.99
C TYR A 141 -0.97 11.06 -13.57
N TYR A 142 -2.20 11.54 -13.39
CA TYR A 142 -2.93 11.41 -12.13
C TYR A 142 -3.84 10.20 -12.22
N ILE A 143 -3.74 9.34 -11.20
CA ILE A 143 -4.60 8.19 -11.04
C ILE A 143 -5.52 8.52 -9.87
N ASN A 144 -6.78 8.80 -10.20
CA ASN A 144 -7.81 9.21 -9.27
C ASN A 144 -8.75 8.03 -8.99
N GLY A 145 -9.27 7.99 -7.76
CA GLY A 145 -10.19 6.95 -7.33
C GLY A 145 -9.53 5.67 -6.83
N GLY A 146 -10.33 4.61 -6.71
CA GLY A 146 -10.05 3.44 -5.88
C GLY A 146 -10.31 3.71 -4.39
N ILE A 147 -10.79 2.69 -3.67
CA ILE A 147 -10.75 2.53 -2.20
C ILE A 147 -11.05 1.04 -1.94
N PHE A 148 -10.40 0.49 -0.92
CA PHE A 148 -10.67 -0.85 -0.38
C PHE A 148 -12.17 -1.02 -0.09
N LEU A 149 -12.84 -1.86 -0.89
CA LEU A 149 -14.20 -2.31 -0.61
C LEU A 149 -14.16 -3.18 0.65
N PHE A 150 -14.54 -2.62 1.79
CA PHE A 150 -14.88 -3.42 2.95
C PHE A 150 -16.29 -3.99 2.74
N ARG A 151 -16.40 -5.32 2.70
CA ARG A 151 -17.69 -6.04 2.78
C ARG A 151 -17.65 -6.85 4.08
N SER A 152 -18.46 -6.45 5.05
CA SER A 152 -18.80 -7.25 6.23
C SER A 152 -20.11 -7.98 6.00
#